data_AF-A0A2E2EHG6-F1
#
_entry.id   AF-A0A2E2EHG6-F1
#
_cell.length_a   1.000
_cell.length_b   1.000
_cell.length_c   1.000
_cell.angle_alpha   90.00
_cell.angle_beta   90.00
_cell.angle_gamma   90.00
#
_symmetry.space_group_name_H-M   'P 1'
#
loop_
_entity.id
_entity.type
_entity.pdbx_description
1 polymer ?
#
loop_
_entity_poly.entity_id
_entity_poly.type
_entity_poly.pdbx_seq_one_letter_code
_entity_poly.pdbx_strand_id
1 'polypeptide(L)'
;MHNLIILVIIFFHISCSSNELKSTTAVLDEVYISSGVEQFSLGLLPEWANFSKIGSCHRKSSVRYMNFENIHKSFHLDYSQALHLQHMFNRKINAYKLSSGAADLLPKDESYIFHNVYQQVLGGRYDFIVPKFSQVSVVWIDHFLGDLKKLKKIVQRQDVLAGHPILLSDCLSSHELEQLAKKLKIDVLGTKYLSSEMFTIYNRQMEKKSMFIIDLSQILQGKNIKFFGKKRVENIQGEYKFIKLK
;
A
#
# COMPACT_ATOMS: atom_id res chain seq x y z
N MET A 1 48.65 51.89 -35.19
CA MET A 1 48.50 50.92 -34.07
C MET A 1 47.04 50.66 -33.66
N HIS A 2 46.05 51.52 -33.97
CA HIS A 2 44.64 51.25 -33.63
C HIS A 2 43.94 50.21 -34.53
N ASN A 3 44.38 50.02 -35.78
CA ASN A 3 43.74 49.06 -36.71
C ASN A 3 44.15 47.59 -36.51
N LEU A 4 45.19 47.29 -35.74
CA LEU A 4 45.62 45.91 -35.46
C LEU A 4 44.80 45.27 -34.31
N ILE A 5 44.30 46.09 -33.38
CA ILE A 5 43.53 45.64 -32.22
C ILE A 5 42.11 45.22 -32.62
N ILE A 6 41.51 45.90 -33.60
CA ILE A 6 40.16 45.60 -34.09
C ILE A 6 40.13 44.24 -34.81
N LEU A 7 41.21 43.84 -35.49
CA LEU A 7 41.27 42.57 -36.23
C LEU A 7 41.39 41.34 -35.31
N VAL A 8 41.99 41.50 -34.13
CA VAL A 8 42.12 40.43 -33.11
C VAL A 8 40.80 40.21 -32.37
N ILE A 9 39.99 41.26 -32.18
CA ILE A 9 38.68 41.16 -31.52
C ILE A 9 37.64 40.48 -32.42
N ILE A 10 37.73 40.67 -33.75
CA ILE A 10 36.80 40.02 -34.70
C ILE A 10 37.09 38.51 -34.83
N PHE A 11 38.34 38.07 -34.65
CA PHE A 11 38.68 36.64 -34.70
C PHE A 11 38.22 35.83 -33.47
N PHE A 12 37.93 36.48 -32.34
CA PHE A 12 37.45 35.81 -31.13
C PHE A 12 35.95 35.43 -31.16
N HIS A 13 35.19 35.91 -32.15
CA HIS A 13 33.76 35.64 -32.27
C HIS A 13 33.39 34.52 -33.25
N ILE A 14 34.36 33.85 -33.88
CA ILE A 14 34.09 32.76 -34.85
C ILE A 14 34.13 31.36 -34.20
N SER A 15 34.44 31.24 -32.89
CA SER A 15 34.24 29.99 -32.15
C SER A 15 32.77 29.77 -31.77
N CYS A 16 31.89 29.77 -32.76
CA CYS A 16 30.65 29.02 -32.68
C CYS A 16 31.01 27.56 -32.98
N SER A 17 31.35 26.83 -31.91
CA SER A 17 31.29 25.37 -31.93
C SER A 17 29.89 24.99 -32.38
N SER A 18 29.78 24.42 -33.57
CA SER A 18 28.60 23.67 -33.97
C SER A 18 28.53 22.46 -33.05
N ASN A 19 27.91 22.63 -31.88
CA ASN A 19 27.27 21.50 -31.25
C ASN A 19 26.27 21.03 -32.29
N GLU A 20 26.56 19.91 -32.94
CA GLU A 20 25.51 19.14 -33.58
C GLU A 20 24.35 19.15 -32.59
N LEU A 21 23.20 19.68 -33.02
CA LEU A 21 21.96 19.30 -32.37
C LEU A 21 21.97 17.79 -32.47
N LYS A 22 22.43 17.11 -31.42
CA LYS A 22 21.95 15.79 -31.08
C LYS A 22 20.46 15.97 -31.17
N SER A 23 19.89 15.42 -32.24
CA SER A 23 18.47 15.25 -32.36
C SER A 23 18.03 14.65 -31.04
N THR A 24 17.47 15.48 -30.16
CA THR A 24 16.59 15.05 -29.10
C THR A 24 15.35 14.58 -29.85
N THR A 25 15.47 13.44 -30.54
CA THR A 25 14.41 12.47 -30.45
C THR A 25 14.24 12.30 -28.96
N ALA A 26 13.27 13.03 -28.40
CA ALA A 26 12.74 12.72 -27.09
C ALA A 26 12.54 11.22 -27.15
N VAL A 27 13.34 10.48 -26.39
CA VAL A 27 13.10 9.06 -26.24
C VAL A 27 11.67 9.03 -25.77
N LEU A 28 10.76 8.49 -26.58
CA LEU A 28 9.32 8.54 -26.30
C LEU A 28 9.00 7.90 -24.93
N ASP A 29 9.94 7.12 -24.39
CA ASP A 29 9.91 6.55 -23.05
C ASP A 29 10.24 7.54 -21.91
N GLU A 30 10.82 8.73 -22.19
CA GLU A 30 11.09 9.79 -21.20
C GLU A 30 9.98 10.85 -21.13
N VAL A 31 9.10 10.93 -22.13
CA VAL A 31 7.90 11.76 -22.05
C VAL A 31 6.86 10.99 -21.25
N TYR A 32 6.47 11.52 -20.07
CA TYR A 32 5.38 10.95 -19.30
C TYR A 32 4.08 11.02 -20.10
N ILE A 33 3.69 9.89 -20.69
CA ILE A 33 2.38 9.71 -21.30
C ILE A 33 1.48 9.11 -20.22
N SER A 34 0.59 9.93 -19.69
CA SER A 34 -0.44 9.50 -18.74
C SER A 34 -1.26 8.36 -19.33
N SER A 35 -1.57 7.37 -18.49
CA SER A 35 -2.50 6.29 -18.80
C SER A 35 -3.88 6.51 -18.18
N GLY A 36 -4.10 7.65 -17.53
CA GLY A 36 -5.33 8.06 -16.87
C GLY A 36 -5.61 7.34 -15.55
N VAL A 37 -4.84 6.31 -15.16
CA VAL A 37 -5.08 5.57 -13.91
C VAL A 37 -4.55 6.31 -12.67
N GLU A 38 -3.65 7.26 -12.87
CA GLU A 38 -3.06 8.08 -11.81
C GLU A 38 -4.14 8.88 -11.05
N GLN A 39 -5.25 9.23 -11.72
CA GLN A 39 -6.39 9.93 -11.10
C GLN A 39 -7.09 9.12 -10.00
N PHE A 40 -6.91 7.79 -10.00
CA PHE A 40 -7.47 6.87 -9.00
C PHE A 40 -6.52 6.63 -7.82
N SER A 41 -5.30 7.17 -7.87
CA SER A 41 -4.35 7.15 -6.77
C SER A 41 -4.34 8.49 -6.03
N LEU A 42 -4.07 8.44 -4.73
CA LEU A 42 -3.63 9.60 -3.98
C LEU A 42 -2.13 9.83 -4.22
N GLY A 43 -1.66 11.04 -3.92
CA GLY A 43 -0.23 11.33 -3.94
C GLY A 43 0.54 10.36 -3.03
N LEU A 44 1.68 9.85 -3.51
CA LEU A 44 2.55 8.99 -2.72
C LEU A 44 3.06 9.76 -1.51
N LEU A 45 3.03 9.13 -0.34
CA LEU A 45 3.65 9.69 0.85
C LEU A 45 5.17 9.61 0.73
N PRO A 46 5.90 10.72 0.94
CA PRO A 46 7.35 10.66 1.03
C PRO A 46 7.78 9.87 2.27
N GLU A 47 8.99 9.31 2.26
CA GLU A 47 9.47 8.41 3.33
C GLU A 47 9.37 9.04 4.72
N TRP A 48 9.70 10.33 4.86
CA TRP A 48 9.61 11.04 6.14
C TRP A 48 8.17 11.16 6.67
N ALA A 49 7.17 11.17 5.78
CA ALA A 49 5.75 11.25 6.12
C ALA A 49 5.09 9.86 6.21
N ASN A 50 5.77 8.79 5.84
CA ASN A 50 5.26 7.42 5.85
C ASN A 50 5.26 6.81 7.26
N PHE A 51 4.69 7.54 8.22
CA PHE A 51 4.59 7.17 9.62
C PHE A 51 3.16 6.74 9.97
N SER A 52 3.02 5.59 10.63
CA SER A 52 1.79 5.19 11.29
C SER A 52 1.76 5.74 12.71
N LYS A 53 0.85 6.68 12.97
CA LYS A 53 0.62 7.20 14.33
C LYS A 53 0.05 6.12 15.26
N ILE A 54 -0.79 5.22 14.76
CA ILE A 54 -1.42 4.19 15.59
C ILE A 54 -0.49 3.02 15.92
N GLY A 55 0.30 2.60 14.93
CA GLY A 55 1.32 1.56 15.08
C GLY A 55 2.60 2.10 15.72
N SER A 56 2.77 3.43 15.75
CA SER A 56 3.97 4.13 16.26
C SER A 56 5.24 3.68 15.54
N CYS A 57 5.19 3.66 14.19
CA CYS A 57 6.26 3.10 13.35
C CYS A 57 6.38 3.84 12.02
N HIS A 58 7.58 3.87 11.45
CA HIS A 58 7.79 4.23 10.05
C HIS A 58 7.62 2.98 9.18
N ARG A 59 6.79 3.08 8.15
CA ARG A 59 6.62 1.98 7.20
C ARG A 59 7.80 1.98 6.24
N LYS A 60 8.39 0.81 6.00
CA LYS A 60 9.52 0.66 5.08
C LYS A 60 9.07 0.69 3.62
N SER A 61 7.86 0.19 3.37
CA SER A 61 7.24 0.15 2.05
C SER A 61 6.28 1.34 1.90
N SER A 62 6.32 1.99 0.74
CA SER A 62 5.32 2.99 0.39
C SER A 62 4.04 2.29 -0.05
N VAL A 63 2.91 2.74 0.50
CA VAL A 63 1.58 2.30 0.08
C VAL A 63 1.05 3.32 -0.91
N ARG A 64 0.66 2.85 -2.09
CA ARG A 64 -0.10 3.63 -3.07
C ARG A 64 -1.56 3.60 -2.67
N TYR A 65 -1.95 4.58 -1.83
CA TYR A 65 -3.34 4.73 -1.41
C TYR A 65 -4.20 5.20 -2.57
N MET A 66 -5.42 4.69 -2.65
CA MET A 66 -6.34 4.98 -3.73
C MET A 66 -7.35 6.06 -3.34
N ASN A 67 -7.80 6.81 -4.33
CA ASN A 67 -8.89 7.76 -4.20
C ASN A 67 -10.23 7.03 -4.34
N PHE A 68 -10.78 6.58 -3.21
CA PHE A 68 -12.02 5.78 -3.20
C PHE A 68 -13.21 6.57 -3.75
N GLU A 69 -13.23 7.89 -3.58
CA GLU A 69 -14.27 8.75 -4.16
C GLU A 69 -14.27 8.68 -5.68
N ASN A 70 -13.09 8.83 -6.32
CA ASN A 70 -12.96 8.74 -7.77
C ASN A 70 -13.23 7.31 -8.27
N ILE A 71 -12.74 6.31 -7.56
CA ILE A 71 -12.99 4.90 -7.90
C ILE A 71 -14.49 4.59 -7.84
N HIS A 72 -15.18 5.05 -6.80
CA HIS A 72 -16.61 4.86 -6.65
C HIS A 72 -17.38 5.55 -7.80
N LYS A 73 -17.04 6.80 -8.12
CA LYS A 73 -17.68 7.56 -9.20
C LYS A 73 -17.49 6.92 -10.58
N SER A 74 -16.31 6.38 -10.87
CA SER A 74 -15.99 5.84 -12.20
C SER A 74 -16.34 4.36 -12.36
N PHE A 75 -16.18 3.55 -11.31
CA PHE A 75 -16.29 2.10 -11.38
C PHE A 75 -17.40 1.51 -10.50
N HIS A 76 -18.12 2.33 -9.74
CA HIS A 76 -19.19 1.92 -8.83
C HIS A 76 -18.76 0.87 -7.79
N LEU A 77 -17.48 0.82 -7.44
CA LEU A 77 -17.00 -0.08 -6.40
C LEU A 77 -17.45 0.41 -5.03
N ASP A 78 -17.92 -0.52 -4.19
CA ASP A 78 -18.18 -0.26 -2.77
C ASP A 78 -16.88 -0.19 -1.95
N TYR A 79 -17.01 0.10 -0.65
CA TYR A 79 -15.88 0.26 0.25
C TYR A 79 -14.97 -0.98 0.29
N SER A 80 -15.57 -2.18 0.40
CA SER A 80 -14.82 -3.43 0.49
C SER A 80 -14.09 -3.71 -0.83
N GLN A 81 -14.77 -3.52 -1.95
CA GLN A 81 -14.22 -3.69 -3.28
C GLN A 81 -13.08 -2.71 -3.56
N ALA A 82 -13.25 -1.42 -3.24
CA ALA A 82 -12.19 -0.41 -3.39
C ALA A 82 -10.97 -0.72 -2.50
N LEU A 83 -11.20 -1.22 -1.27
CA LEU A 83 -10.13 -1.65 -0.39
C LEU A 83 -9.37 -2.86 -0.92
N HIS A 84 -10.08 -3.84 -1.47
CA HIS A 84 -9.47 -5.01 -2.12
C HIS A 84 -8.68 -4.59 -3.37
N LEU A 85 -9.20 -3.67 -4.18
CA LEU A 85 -8.49 -3.11 -5.32
C LEU A 85 -7.19 -2.44 -4.87
N GLN A 86 -7.22 -1.59 -3.85
CA GLN A 86 -6.02 -0.95 -3.29
C GLN A 86 -5.00 -1.99 -2.81
N HIS A 87 -5.45 -2.95 -2.00
CA HIS A 87 -4.58 -3.98 -1.43
C HIS A 87 -3.90 -4.83 -2.52
N MET A 88 -4.69 -5.36 -3.45
CA MET A 88 -4.20 -6.21 -4.53
C MET A 88 -3.29 -5.44 -5.48
N PHE A 89 -3.63 -4.19 -5.79
CA PHE A 89 -2.79 -3.33 -6.61
C PHE A 89 -1.40 -3.11 -5.99
N ASN A 90 -1.34 -2.76 -4.70
CA ASN A 90 -0.07 -2.62 -3.99
C ASN A 90 0.74 -3.93 -3.98
N ARG A 91 0.09 -5.08 -3.75
CA ARG A 91 0.76 -6.39 -3.82
C ARG A 91 1.34 -6.67 -5.21
N LYS A 92 0.61 -6.36 -6.28
CA LYS A 92 1.07 -6.58 -7.66
C LYS A 92 2.21 -5.64 -8.04
N ILE A 93 2.16 -4.37 -7.64
CA ILE A 93 3.28 -3.44 -7.84
C ILE A 93 4.52 -3.93 -7.11
N ASN A 94 4.38 -4.33 -5.84
CA ASN A 94 5.49 -4.85 -5.05
C ASN A 94 6.08 -6.12 -5.68
N ALA A 95 5.23 -7.05 -6.13
CA ALA A 95 5.68 -8.26 -6.83
C ALA A 95 6.40 -7.93 -8.15
N TYR A 96 5.89 -6.98 -8.93
CA TYR A 96 6.52 -6.52 -10.16
C TYR A 96 7.93 -5.98 -9.87
N LYS A 97 8.06 -5.03 -8.94
CA LYS A 97 9.36 -4.43 -8.57
C LYS A 97 10.38 -5.46 -8.11
N LEU A 98 9.95 -6.44 -7.31
CA LEU A 98 10.81 -7.52 -6.85
C LEU A 98 11.28 -8.43 -7.99
N SER A 99 10.44 -8.63 -9.02
CA SER A 99 10.76 -9.51 -10.15
C SER A 99 11.59 -8.84 -11.25
N SER A 100 11.35 -7.55 -11.52
CA SER A 100 12.03 -6.81 -12.59
C SER A 100 13.32 -6.14 -12.14
N GLY A 101 13.49 -5.93 -10.82
CA GLY A 101 14.57 -5.12 -10.26
C GLY A 101 14.43 -3.62 -10.56
N ALA A 102 13.35 -3.21 -11.23
CA ALA A 102 13.08 -1.82 -11.56
C ALA A 102 12.61 -1.05 -10.32
N ALA A 103 13.22 0.12 -10.09
CA ALA A 103 12.80 1.04 -9.04
C ALA A 103 11.41 1.63 -9.34
N ASP A 104 11.16 1.92 -10.61
CA ASP A 104 9.98 2.62 -11.11
C ASP A 104 9.07 1.74 -11.97
N LEU A 105 7.78 2.09 -11.96
CA LEU A 105 6.75 1.41 -12.73
C LEU A 105 6.35 2.31 -13.90
N LEU A 106 6.46 1.80 -15.12
CA LEU A 106 6.05 2.55 -16.30
C LEU A 106 4.52 2.79 -16.27
N PRO A 107 4.02 3.95 -16.74
CA PRO A 107 2.58 4.26 -16.72
C PRO A 107 1.70 3.22 -17.42
N LYS A 108 2.21 2.59 -18.48
CA LYS A 108 1.55 1.49 -19.19
C LYS A 108 1.38 0.25 -18.31
N ASP A 109 2.42 -0.12 -17.57
CA ASP A 109 2.40 -1.28 -16.69
C ASP A 109 1.51 -1.02 -15.47
N GLU A 110 1.55 0.20 -14.93
CA GLU A 110 0.64 0.62 -13.88
C GLU A 110 -0.82 0.47 -14.30
N SER A 111 -1.17 0.96 -15.50
CA SER A 111 -2.51 0.84 -16.06
C SER A 111 -2.92 -0.60 -16.28
N TYR A 112 -2.04 -1.42 -16.85
CA TYR A 112 -2.30 -2.85 -17.03
C TYR A 112 -2.58 -3.55 -15.70
N ILE A 113 -1.75 -3.31 -14.67
CA ILE A 113 -1.94 -3.89 -13.34
C ILE A 113 -3.26 -3.41 -12.74
N PHE A 114 -3.55 -2.11 -12.80
CA PHE A 114 -4.77 -1.53 -12.26
C PHE A 114 -6.02 -2.17 -12.87
N HIS A 115 -6.13 -2.20 -14.20
CA HIS A 115 -7.29 -2.77 -14.88
C HIS A 115 -7.41 -4.28 -14.66
N ASN A 116 -6.30 -5.01 -14.61
CA ASN A 116 -6.33 -6.44 -14.30
C ASN A 116 -6.88 -6.70 -12.89
N VAL A 117 -6.40 -5.96 -11.88
CA VAL A 117 -6.89 -6.08 -10.51
C VAL A 117 -8.35 -5.65 -10.40
N TYR A 118 -8.74 -4.57 -11.08
CA TYR A 118 -10.13 -4.13 -11.14
C TYR A 118 -11.06 -5.24 -11.64
N GLN A 119 -10.72 -5.89 -12.75
CA GLN A 119 -11.51 -7.01 -13.29
C GLN A 119 -11.59 -8.19 -12.31
N GLN A 120 -10.51 -8.49 -11.57
CA GLN A 120 -10.53 -9.52 -10.53
C GLN A 120 -11.48 -9.15 -9.39
N VAL A 121 -11.42 -7.90 -8.91
CA VAL A 121 -12.26 -7.39 -7.83
C VAL A 121 -13.74 -7.41 -8.22
N LEU A 122 -14.06 -6.99 -9.43
CA LEU A 122 -15.42 -7.03 -9.98
C LEU A 122 -15.93 -8.47 -10.07
N GLY A 123 -15.08 -9.42 -10.45
CA GLY A 123 -15.37 -10.85 -10.46
C GLY A 123 -15.40 -11.51 -9.08
N GLY A 124 -15.28 -10.76 -7.98
CA GLY A 124 -15.28 -11.29 -6.61
C GLY A 124 -14.03 -12.09 -6.24
N ARG A 125 -12.93 -11.93 -6.99
CA ARG A 125 -11.65 -12.61 -6.75
C ARG A 125 -10.74 -11.71 -5.94
N TYR A 126 -10.52 -12.07 -4.68
CA TYR A 126 -9.68 -11.32 -3.75
C TYR A 126 -8.48 -12.13 -3.28
N ASP A 127 -7.36 -11.43 -3.08
CA ASP A 127 -6.16 -11.99 -2.47
C ASP A 127 -6.37 -12.33 -0.99
N PHE A 128 -7.08 -11.45 -0.26
CA PHE A 128 -7.51 -11.73 1.10
C PHE A 128 -8.82 -12.53 1.06
N ILE A 129 -8.73 -13.81 1.42
CA ILE A 129 -9.89 -14.70 1.52
C ILE A 129 -10.37 -14.74 2.97
N VAL A 130 -11.61 -14.27 3.18
CA VAL A 130 -12.27 -14.31 4.49
C VAL A 130 -12.36 -15.76 4.99
N PRO A 131 -11.91 -16.07 6.21
CA PRO A 131 -11.98 -17.43 6.75
C PRO A 131 -13.43 -17.94 6.82
N LYS A 132 -13.65 -19.23 6.56
CA LYS A 132 -14.99 -19.84 6.63
C LYS A 132 -15.55 -19.92 8.06
N PHE A 133 -14.69 -19.92 9.08
CA PHE A 133 -15.05 -19.96 10.50
C PHE A 133 -15.98 -18.80 10.89
N SER A 134 -16.94 -19.05 11.79
CA SER A 134 -17.87 -18.03 12.29
C SER A 134 -17.18 -17.02 13.22
N GLN A 135 -16.21 -17.48 14.02
CA GLN A 135 -15.42 -16.65 14.91
C GLN A 135 -14.00 -16.44 14.35
N VAL A 136 -13.56 -15.19 14.37
CA VAL A 136 -12.21 -14.79 13.95
C VAL A 136 -11.53 -14.01 15.06
N SER A 137 -10.22 -14.19 15.17
CA SER A 137 -9.38 -13.57 16.18
C SER A 137 -8.39 -12.63 15.50
N VAL A 138 -8.74 -11.35 15.45
CA VAL A 138 -7.89 -10.31 14.87
C VAL A 138 -6.90 -9.84 15.91
N VAL A 139 -5.61 -10.10 15.69
CA VAL A 139 -4.52 -9.71 16.60
C VAL A 139 -3.79 -8.53 16.00
N TRP A 140 -3.85 -7.38 16.68
CA TRP A 140 -3.10 -6.19 16.26
C TRP A 140 -1.65 -6.28 16.78
N ILE A 141 -0.71 -6.45 15.86
CA ILE A 141 0.65 -6.90 16.20
C ILE A 141 1.66 -5.77 16.39
N ASP A 142 1.36 -4.54 15.96
CA ASP A 142 2.34 -3.44 15.85
C ASP A 142 3.06 -3.16 17.17
N HIS A 143 2.31 -3.19 18.28
CA HIS A 143 2.84 -2.96 19.63
C HIS A 143 3.79 -4.06 20.16
N PHE A 144 3.94 -5.16 19.41
CA PHE A 144 4.74 -6.33 19.77
C PHE A 144 5.84 -6.61 18.74
N LEU A 145 6.01 -5.78 17.72
CA LEU A 145 7.08 -5.95 16.72
C LEU A 145 8.49 -5.88 17.33
N GLY A 146 8.64 -5.16 18.45
CA GLY A 146 9.88 -5.12 19.24
C GLY A 146 10.14 -6.36 20.11
N ASP A 147 9.15 -7.22 20.34
CA ASP A 147 9.28 -8.45 21.13
C ASP A 147 8.60 -9.63 20.42
N LEU A 148 9.33 -10.20 19.47
CA LEU A 148 8.85 -11.29 18.61
C LEU A 148 8.53 -12.58 19.39
N LYS A 149 9.21 -12.82 20.53
CA LYS A 149 8.92 -13.97 21.39
C LYS A 149 7.55 -13.79 22.04
N LYS A 150 7.24 -12.59 22.54
CA LYS A 150 5.93 -12.27 23.09
C LYS A 150 4.85 -12.30 22.02
N LEU A 151 5.10 -11.74 20.83
CA LEU A 151 4.15 -11.81 19.71
C LEU A 151 3.77 -13.26 19.38
N LYS A 152 4.78 -14.15 19.23
CA LYS A 152 4.54 -15.57 18.98
C LYS A 152 3.68 -16.21 20.07
N LYS A 153 4.01 -15.97 21.35
CA LYS A 153 3.22 -16.46 22.48
C LYS A 153 1.78 -15.98 22.43
N ILE A 154 1.54 -14.70 22.11
CA ILE A 154 0.20 -14.11 22.02
C ILE A 154 -0.64 -14.81 20.95
N VAL A 155 -0.11 -14.96 19.74
CA VAL A 155 -0.83 -15.58 18.62
C VAL A 155 -1.19 -17.04 18.93
N GLN A 156 -0.37 -17.73 19.73
CA GLN A 156 -0.57 -19.13 20.13
C GLN A 156 -1.41 -19.30 21.42
N ARG A 157 -1.93 -18.23 22.02
CA ARG A 157 -2.79 -18.36 23.20
C ARG A 157 -4.11 -19.06 22.83
N GLN A 158 -4.62 -19.87 23.75
CA GLN A 158 -5.88 -20.61 23.55
C GLN A 158 -7.08 -19.70 23.24
N ASP A 159 -7.15 -18.51 23.83
CA ASP A 159 -8.23 -17.55 23.56
C ASP A 159 -8.19 -16.95 22.15
N VAL A 160 -6.99 -16.78 21.58
CA VAL A 160 -6.80 -16.40 20.17
C VAL A 160 -7.17 -17.58 19.28
N LEU A 161 -6.66 -18.78 19.57
CA LEU A 161 -6.89 -19.99 18.78
C LEU A 161 -8.34 -20.53 18.85
N ALA A 162 -9.14 -20.04 19.80
CA ALA A 162 -10.58 -20.30 19.82
C ALA A 162 -11.32 -19.70 18.62
N GLY A 163 -10.70 -18.78 17.88
CA GLY A 163 -11.15 -18.30 16.57
C GLY A 163 -10.04 -18.46 15.53
N HIS A 164 -10.35 -18.23 14.25
CA HIS A 164 -9.32 -18.26 13.22
C HIS A 164 -8.40 -17.03 13.33
N PRO A 165 -7.07 -17.19 13.48
CA PRO A 165 -6.16 -16.08 13.71
C PRO A 165 -5.98 -15.22 12.44
N ILE A 166 -6.08 -13.91 12.61
CA ILE A 166 -5.82 -12.90 11.59
C ILE A 166 -4.83 -11.89 12.18
N LEU A 167 -3.67 -11.70 11.59
CA LEU A 167 -2.76 -10.63 12.00
C LEU A 167 -3.16 -9.34 11.32
N LEU A 168 -3.27 -8.29 12.11
CA LEU A 168 -3.46 -6.93 11.63
C LEU A 168 -2.21 -6.11 11.95
N SER A 169 -1.70 -5.40 10.94
CA SER A 169 -0.60 -4.45 11.11
C SER A 169 -0.86 -3.22 10.27
N ASP A 170 -0.71 -2.05 10.88
CA ASP A 170 -0.64 -0.78 10.14
C ASP A 170 0.82 -0.40 9.83
N CYS A 171 1.79 -1.14 10.37
CA CYS A 171 3.22 -0.92 10.14
C CYS A 171 3.78 -1.68 8.94
N LEU A 172 3.25 -2.88 8.68
CA LEU A 172 3.84 -3.85 7.76
C LEU A 172 2.96 -4.03 6.52
N SER A 173 3.60 -4.08 5.36
CA SER A 173 2.98 -4.53 4.11
C SER A 173 2.58 -6.01 4.15
N SER A 174 1.81 -6.46 3.16
CA SER A 174 1.45 -7.88 3.03
C SER A 174 2.69 -8.77 2.98
N HIS A 175 3.70 -8.37 2.22
CA HIS A 175 4.93 -9.12 2.07
C HIS A 175 5.68 -9.24 3.40
N GLU A 176 5.83 -8.14 4.13
CA GLU A 176 6.51 -8.12 5.43
C GLU A 176 5.75 -8.94 6.49
N LEU A 177 4.41 -8.90 6.48
CA LEU A 177 3.58 -9.74 7.34
C LEU A 177 3.74 -11.23 7.06
N GLU A 178 3.74 -11.62 5.78
CA GLU A 178 3.95 -13.01 5.37
C GLU A 178 5.35 -13.51 5.79
N GLN A 179 6.38 -12.70 5.58
CA GLN A 179 7.75 -13.01 6.02
C GLN A 179 7.85 -13.14 7.54
N LEU A 180 7.22 -12.23 8.28
CA LEU A 180 7.18 -12.28 9.74
C LEU A 180 6.49 -13.55 10.23
N ALA A 181 5.35 -13.91 9.63
CA ALA A 181 4.61 -15.10 10.01
C ALA A 181 5.41 -16.38 9.81
N LYS A 182 6.09 -16.51 8.65
CA LYS A 182 7.02 -17.61 8.35
C LYS A 182 8.18 -17.67 9.34
N LYS A 183 8.82 -16.52 9.62
CA LYS A 183 9.93 -16.42 10.59
C LYS A 183 9.51 -16.90 11.99
N LEU A 184 8.28 -16.61 12.41
CA LEU A 184 7.75 -17.04 13.70
C LEU A 184 7.18 -18.45 13.70
N LYS A 185 7.05 -19.09 12.54
CA LYS A 185 6.34 -20.37 12.34
C LYS A 185 4.90 -20.31 12.84
N ILE A 186 4.20 -19.22 12.55
CA ILE A 186 2.76 -19.04 12.86
C ILE A 186 1.90 -19.09 11.59
N ASP A 187 2.53 -19.13 10.42
CA ASP A 187 1.92 -19.44 9.14
C ASP A 187 1.31 -20.85 9.11
N VAL A 188 1.91 -21.81 9.83
CA VAL A 188 1.37 -23.18 10.00
C VAL A 188 -0.01 -23.24 10.64
N LEU A 189 -0.46 -22.14 11.28
CA LEU A 189 -1.80 -22.02 11.87
C LEU A 189 -2.86 -21.61 10.82
N GLY A 190 -2.47 -21.45 9.55
CA GLY A 190 -3.35 -20.97 8.48
C GLY A 190 -3.68 -19.48 8.59
N THR A 191 -2.88 -18.73 9.34
CA THR A 191 -3.09 -17.31 9.68
C THR A 191 -3.32 -16.44 8.44
N LYS A 192 -4.30 -15.54 8.51
CA LYS A 192 -4.56 -14.51 7.48
C LYS A 192 -3.97 -13.16 7.87
N TYR A 193 -3.83 -12.25 6.90
CA TYR A 193 -3.12 -10.99 7.09
C TYR A 193 -3.96 -9.80 6.60
N LEU A 194 -4.09 -8.79 7.45
CA LEU A 194 -4.59 -7.47 7.13
C LEU A 194 -3.41 -6.50 7.26
N SER A 195 -2.86 -6.06 6.13
CA SER A 195 -1.65 -5.23 6.08
C SER A 195 -1.95 -3.74 6.10
N SER A 196 -0.89 -2.92 6.16
CA SER A 196 -0.97 -1.47 6.02
C SER A 196 -1.66 -1.02 4.72
N GLU A 197 -1.58 -1.84 3.67
CA GLU A 197 -2.21 -1.59 2.37
C GLU A 197 -3.74 -1.71 2.42
N MET A 198 -4.30 -2.25 3.51
CA MET A 198 -5.74 -2.36 3.78
C MET A 198 -6.26 -1.26 4.71
N PHE A 199 -5.47 -0.23 4.98
CA PHE A 199 -5.95 0.99 5.62
C PHE A 199 -6.26 2.05 4.56
N THR A 200 -7.20 2.93 4.85
CA THR A 200 -7.66 3.98 3.93
C THR A 200 -8.09 5.23 4.68
N ILE A 201 -8.07 6.39 4.02
CA ILE A 201 -8.62 7.62 4.59
C ILE A 201 -10.13 7.75 4.33
N TYR A 202 -10.79 6.75 3.75
CA TYR A 202 -12.21 6.82 3.42
C TYR A 202 -13.05 5.94 4.33
N ASN A 203 -14.25 6.39 4.71
CA ASN A 203 -15.23 5.55 5.42
C ASN A 203 -16.11 4.75 4.44
N ARG A 204 -17.11 4.03 4.97
CA ARG A 204 -18.08 3.24 4.19
C ARG A 204 -18.86 4.07 3.16
N GLN A 205 -19.05 5.36 3.43
CA GLN A 205 -19.76 6.31 2.58
C GLN A 205 -18.84 6.99 1.56
N MET A 206 -17.59 6.54 1.43
CA MET A 206 -16.56 7.15 0.56
C MET A 206 -16.21 8.59 0.95
N GLU A 207 -16.45 8.97 2.20
CA GLU A 207 -16.06 10.27 2.74
C GLU A 207 -14.66 10.21 3.33
N LYS A 208 -13.86 11.25 3.04
CA LYS A 208 -12.53 11.41 3.61
C LYS A 208 -12.58 11.60 5.13
N LYS A 209 -11.64 10.99 5.84
CA LYS A 209 -11.34 11.13 7.26
C LYS A 209 -9.92 11.64 7.43
N SER A 210 -9.63 12.23 8.59
CA SER A 210 -8.32 12.79 8.93
C SER A 210 -7.28 11.74 9.31
N MET A 211 -7.64 10.45 9.29
CA MET A 211 -6.81 9.35 9.76
C MET A 211 -7.02 8.11 8.88
N PHE A 212 -5.99 7.28 8.80
CA PHE A 212 -6.08 5.97 8.17
C PHE A 212 -6.91 5.03 9.03
N ILE A 213 -7.98 4.50 8.46
CA ILE A 213 -8.95 3.63 9.11
C ILE A 213 -9.08 2.31 8.36
N ILE A 214 -9.57 1.30 9.07
CA ILE A 214 -10.01 0.03 8.51
C ILE A 214 -11.31 -0.38 9.20
N ASP A 215 -12.31 -0.76 8.41
CA ASP A 215 -13.57 -1.24 8.95
C ASP A 215 -13.66 -2.76 8.93
N LEU A 216 -13.49 -3.38 10.10
CA LEU A 216 -13.44 -4.84 10.20
C LEU A 216 -14.79 -5.49 9.90
N SER A 217 -15.91 -4.81 10.13
CA SER A 217 -17.23 -5.37 9.80
C SER A 217 -17.49 -5.43 8.30
N GLN A 218 -16.85 -4.55 7.52
CA GLN A 218 -16.95 -4.59 6.06
C GLN A 218 -16.07 -5.66 5.43
N ILE A 219 -14.91 -5.95 6.04
CA ILE A 219 -13.95 -6.94 5.53
C ILE A 219 -14.32 -8.35 6.01
N LEU A 220 -14.82 -8.47 7.24
CA LEU A 220 -15.13 -9.74 7.91
C LEU A 220 -16.64 -9.84 8.13
N GLN A 221 -17.42 -9.61 7.07
CA GLN A 221 -18.88 -9.63 7.12
C GLN A 221 -19.41 -10.96 7.67
N GLY A 222 -20.40 -10.86 8.56
CA GLY A 222 -21.05 -12.02 9.19
C GLY A 222 -20.16 -12.79 10.18
N LYS A 223 -19.03 -12.23 10.61
CA LYS A 223 -18.13 -12.87 11.60
C LYS A 223 -18.31 -12.30 12.99
N ASN A 224 -18.14 -13.16 14.00
CA ASN A 224 -17.93 -12.73 15.37
C ASN A 224 -16.45 -12.40 15.56
N ILE A 225 -16.14 -11.11 15.63
CA ILE A 225 -14.77 -10.59 15.65
C ILE A 225 -14.32 -10.39 17.10
N LYS A 226 -13.29 -11.16 17.51
CA LYS A 226 -12.52 -10.87 18.72
C LYS A 226 -11.28 -10.10 18.34
N PHE A 227 -11.17 -8.86 18.80
CA PHE A 227 -10.03 -8.00 18.51
C PHE A 227 -9.08 -7.96 19.71
N PHE A 228 -7.85 -8.41 19.51
CA PHE A 228 -6.80 -8.46 20.52
C PHE A 228 -5.80 -7.32 20.30
N GLY A 229 -5.62 -6.47 21.29
CA GLY A 229 -4.68 -5.34 21.23
C GLY A 229 -4.34 -4.77 22.61
N LYS A 230 -3.30 -3.93 22.70
CA LYS A 230 -2.93 -3.26 23.98
C LYS A 230 -3.95 -2.21 24.41
N LYS A 231 -4.54 -1.51 23.43
CA LYS A 231 -5.53 -0.44 23.62
C LYS A 231 -6.54 -0.46 22.49
N ARG A 232 -7.73 0.08 22.74
CA ARG A 232 -8.72 0.36 21.70
C ARG A 232 -8.30 1.64 20.98
N VAL A 233 -8.49 1.69 19.67
CA VAL A 233 -8.22 2.87 18.84
C VAL A 233 -9.37 3.09 17.86
N GLU A 234 -9.64 4.34 17.53
CA GLU A 234 -10.74 4.74 16.65
C GLU A 234 -10.48 4.38 15.18
N ASN A 235 -9.22 4.15 14.81
CA ASN A 235 -8.82 3.74 13.47
C ASN A 235 -9.32 2.34 13.09
N ILE A 236 -9.58 1.50 14.09
CA ILE A 236 -10.17 0.17 13.89
C ILE A 236 -11.68 0.29 14.13
N GLN A 237 -12.41 0.36 13.03
CA GLN A 237 -13.85 0.56 13.00
C GLN A 237 -14.61 -0.76 12.86
N GLY A 238 -15.93 -0.68 13.03
CA GLY A 238 -16.83 -1.82 13.00
C GLY A 238 -17.12 -2.42 14.37
N GLU A 239 -17.99 -3.43 14.35
CA GLU A 239 -18.42 -4.21 15.50
C GLU A 239 -17.42 -5.32 15.81
N TYR A 240 -16.85 -5.29 17.02
CA TYR A 240 -15.95 -6.32 17.53
C TYR A 240 -15.93 -6.33 19.06
N LYS A 241 -15.59 -7.49 19.63
CA LYS A 241 -15.30 -7.63 21.06
C LYS A 241 -13.82 -7.36 21.30
N PHE A 242 -13.51 -6.26 21.98
CA PHE A 242 -12.14 -5.92 22.35
C PHE A 242 -11.62 -6.79 23.51
N ILE A 243 -10.41 -7.33 23.37
CA ILE A 243 -9.70 -8.13 24.37
C ILE A 243 -8.33 -7.49 24.60
N LYS A 244 -8.11 -6.98 25.81
CA LYS A 244 -6.87 -6.30 26.17
C LYS A 244 -5.72 -7.30 26.32
N LEU A 245 -4.65 -7.09 25.57
CA LEU A 245 -3.39 -7.79 25.71
C LEU A 245 -2.48 -7.07 26.72
N LYS A 246 -1.82 -7.84 27.58
CA LYS A 246 -0.80 -7.36 28.52
C LYS A 246 0.58 -7.44 27.87
#